data_AF-A0A950LYH7-F1
#
_entry.id   AF-A0A950LYH7-F1
#
_cell.length_a   1.000
_cell.length_b   1.000
_cell.length_c   1.000
_cell.angle_alpha   90.00
_cell.angle_beta   90.00
_cell.angle_gamma   90.00
#
_symmetry.space_group_name_H-M   'P 1'
#
loop_
_entity.id
_entity.type
_entity.pdbx_description
1 polymer ?
#
loop_
_entity_poly.entity_id
_entity_poly.type
_entity_poly.pdbx_seq_one_letter_code
_entity_poly.pdbx_strand_id
1 'polypeptide(L)'
;MGKPQIIHTDGEDLIVITRREYEALLAGAGDEAAEDAMTARVVEATDAKIARGEDVVLPARVWAAIEEGEHPVRVIRKHRGLTQADVGEKSGLRQGYIADIEGGKRTGSAASLKAIAAALGVPLDVIVG
;
A
#
# COMPACT_ATOMS: atom_id res chain seq x y z
N MET A 1 15.83 33.55 -8.83
CA MET A 1 15.95 34.04 -7.44
C MET A 1 17.06 35.06 -7.38
N GLY A 2 16.80 36.21 -6.75
CA GLY A 2 17.87 37.17 -6.46
C GLY A 2 18.84 36.60 -5.44
N LYS A 3 20.05 37.17 -5.35
CA LYS A 3 21.01 36.79 -4.31
C LYS A 3 20.45 37.28 -2.96
N PRO A 4 20.20 36.41 -1.97
CA PRO A 4 19.64 36.82 -0.70
C PRO A 4 20.62 37.74 0.05
N GLN A 5 20.08 38.75 0.73
CA GLN A 5 20.87 39.53 1.68
C GLN A 5 20.90 38.78 3.01
N ILE A 6 22.10 38.61 3.56
CA ILE A 6 22.33 37.95 4.84
C ILE A 6 22.83 39.00 5.83
N ILE A 7 22.20 39.09 6.99
CA ILE A 7 22.59 39.94 8.11
C ILE A 7 23.07 39.02 9.22
N HIS A 8 24.34 39.15 9.59
CA HIS A 8 24.94 38.38 10.68
C HIS A 8 24.66 39.10 12.01
N THR A 9 24.04 38.41 12.95
CA THR A 9 23.80 38.91 14.31
C THR A 9 24.54 38.04 15.33
N ASP A 10 24.61 38.48 16.60
CA ASP A 10 25.37 37.80 17.67
C ASP A 10 24.69 36.50 18.18
N GLY A 11 23.77 35.92 17.40
CA GLY A 11 23.02 34.71 17.77
C GLY A 11 22.46 33.92 16.58
N GLU A 12 22.15 34.57 15.45
CA GLU A 12 21.68 33.90 14.23
C GLU A 12 21.93 34.74 12.96
N ASP A 13 21.94 34.07 11.80
CA ASP A 13 21.96 34.74 10.50
C ASP A 13 20.53 35.02 10.05
N LEU A 14 20.23 36.29 9.78
CA LEU A 14 18.94 36.71 9.24
C LEU A 14 19.01 36.81 7.71
N ILE A 15 18.04 36.19 7.03
CA ILE A 15 17.91 36.29 5.57
C ILE A 15 16.80 37.30 5.24
N VAL A 16 17.15 38.38 4.54
CA VAL A 16 16.19 39.38 4.08
C VAL A 16 15.80 39.11 2.64
N ILE A 17 14.51 38.90 2.42
CA ILE A 17 13.90 38.64 1.11
C ILE A 17 12.78 39.63 0.85
N THR A 18 12.39 39.77 -0.42
CA THR A 18 11.23 40.61 -0.77
C THR A 18 9.94 39.98 -0.26
N ARG A 19 8.91 40.79 0.01
CA ARG A 19 7.58 40.30 0.41
C ARG A 19 7.03 39.24 -0.56
N ARG A 20 7.22 39.45 -1.86
CA ARG A 20 6.81 38.49 -2.90
C ARG A 20 7.53 37.14 -2.76
N GLU A 21 8.82 37.15 -2.42
CA GLU A 21 9.58 35.92 -2.19
C GLU A 21 9.18 35.25 -0.87
N TYR A 22 8.87 36.02 0.18
CA TYR A 22 8.31 35.49 1.43
C TYR A 22 6.94 34.84 1.21
N GLU A 23 6.04 35.49 0.48
CA GLU A 23 4.73 34.93 0.12
C GLU A 23 4.86 33.68 -0.75
N ALA A 24 5.84 33.64 -1.67
CA ALA A 24 6.14 32.44 -2.46
C ALA A 24 6.70 31.30 -1.60
N LEU A 25 7.53 31.61 -0.59
CA LEU A 25 8.01 30.62 0.38
C LEU A 25 6.88 30.10 1.26
N LEU A 26 5.99 30.96 1.78
CA LEU A 26 4.82 30.53 2.53
C LEU A 26 3.86 29.67 1.70
N ALA A 27 3.70 29.99 0.41
CA ALA A 27 2.87 29.20 -0.50
C ALA A 27 3.49 27.83 -0.83
N GLY A 28 4.83 27.73 -0.90
CA GLY A 28 5.55 26.47 -1.10
C GLY A 28 5.75 25.66 0.19
N ALA A 29 5.85 26.34 1.34
CA ALA A 29 5.89 25.77 2.68
C ALA A 29 4.48 25.68 3.27
N GLY A 30 3.46 25.48 2.41
CA GLY A 30 2.07 25.33 2.79
C GLY A 30 1.88 24.16 3.75
N ASP A 31 2.11 24.44 5.02
CA ASP A 31 1.89 23.65 6.22
C ASP A 31 2.49 22.23 6.16
N GLU A 32 3.82 22.14 5.98
CA GLU A 32 4.60 20.88 6.09
C GLU A 32 4.21 20.10 7.38
N ALA A 33 3.91 20.81 8.48
CA ALA A 33 3.39 20.20 9.70
C ALA A 33 1.99 19.58 9.55
N ALA A 34 1.09 20.18 8.76
CA ALA A 34 -0.19 19.58 8.41
C ALA A 34 -0.06 18.43 7.40
N GLU A 35 0.88 18.50 6.45
CA GLU A 35 1.20 17.39 5.54
C GLU A 35 1.74 16.17 6.29
N ASP A 36 2.68 16.40 7.21
CA ASP A 36 3.22 15.37 8.11
C ASP A 36 2.14 14.78 9.02
N ALA A 37 1.30 15.63 9.62
CA ALA A 37 0.19 15.18 10.45
C ALA A 37 -0.84 14.37 9.64
N MET A 38 -1.09 14.73 8.38
CA MET A 38 -1.96 13.96 7.50
C MET A 38 -1.33 12.61 7.15
N THR A 39 -0.04 12.58 6.83
CA THR A 39 0.70 11.34 6.54
C THR A 39 0.66 10.40 7.75
N ALA A 40 0.93 10.92 8.96
CA ALA A 40 0.85 10.16 10.19
C ALA A 40 -0.55 9.55 10.41
N ARG A 41 -1.61 10.33 10.19
CA ARG A 41 -3.00 9.83 10.29
C ARG A 41 -3.31 8.70 9.31
N VAL A 42 -2.80 8.78 8.08
CA VAL A 42 -2.99 7.72 7.07
C VAL A 42 -2.28 6.44 7.50
N VAL A 43 -1.05 6.55 8.02
CA VAL A 43 -0.30 5.40 8.54
C VAL A 43 -1.04 4.78 9.74
N GLU A 44 -1.44 5.59 10.73
CA GLU A 44 -2.19 5.11 11.90
C GLU A 44 -3.50 4.41 11.52
N ALA A 45 -4.24 4.98 10.57
CA ALA A 45 -5.48 4.39 10.07
C ALA A 45 -5.24 3.05 9.36
N THR A 46 -4.12 2.93 8.63
CA THR A 46 -3.73 1.71 7.92
C THR A 46 -3.29 0.64 8.91
N ASP A 47 -2.44 0.99 9.87
CA ASP A 47 -2.03 0.10 10.97
C ASP A 47 -3.24 -0.42 11.75
N ALA A 48 -4.23 0.43 12.00
CA ALA A 48 -5.47 0.01 12.65
C ALA A 48 -6.28 -0.98 11.81
N LYS A 49 -6.32 -0.85 10.47
CA LYS A 49 -6.97 -1.83 9.58
C LYS A 49 -6.21 -3.15 9.56
N ILE A 50 -4.88 -3.11 9.48
CA ILE A 50 -4.02 -4.30 9.56
C ILE A 50 -4.26 -5.03 10.88
N ALA A 51 -4.33 -4.31 12.00
CA ALA A 51 -4.60 -4.88 13.32
C ALA A 51 -5.99 -5.55 13.41
N ARG A 52 -6.98 -5.05 12.67
CA ARG A 52 -8.32 -5.67 12.56
C ARG A 52 -8.40 -6.79 11.51
N GLY A 53 -7.32 -7.05 10.77
CA GLY A 53 -7.31 -8.00 9.66
C GLY A 53 -8.11 -7.56 8.43
N GLU A 54 -8.45 -6.27 8.36
CA GLU A 54 -9.10 -5.64 7.20
C GLU A 54 -8.10 -5.28 6.09
N ASP A 55 -6.79 -5.33 6.40
CA ASP A 55 -5.70 -5.07 5.45
C ASP A 55 -4.51 -5.98 5.78
N VAL A 56 -3.52 -6.06 4.89
CA VAL A 56 -2.34 -6.93 5.02
C VAL A 56 -1.08 -6.27 4.48
N VAL A 57 0.01 -6.42 5.21
CA VAL A 57 1.35 -6.04 4.73
C VAL A 57 1.90 -7.15 3.84
N LEU A 58 2.08 -6.83 2.56
CA LEU A 58 2.80 -7.67 1.60
C LEU A 58 4.05 -6.94 1.11
N PRO A 59 5.14 -7.67 0.80
CA PRO A 59 6.34 -7.04 0.23
C PRO A 59 6.03 -6.35 -1.10
N ALA A 60 6.70 -5.22 -1.38
CA ALA A 60 6.48 -4.43 -2.60
C ALA A 60 6.50 -5.26 -3.90
N ARG A 61 7.39 -6.26 -3.99
CA ARG A 61 7.46 -7.18 -5.16
C ARG A 61 6.16 -7.96 -5.43
N VAL A 62 5.37 -8.23 -4.39
CA VAL A 62 4.08 -8.95 -4.51
C VAL A 62 3.04 -8.02 -5.11
N TRP A 63 2.99 -6.77 -4.65
CA TRP A 63 2.10 -5.76 -5.23
C TRP A 63 2.49 -5.42 -6.67
N ALA A 64 3.77 -5.21 -6.95
CA ALA A 64 4.25 -4.94 -8.30
C ALA A 64 3.84 -6.04 -9.29
N ALA A 65 3.98 -7.32 -8.93
CA ALA A 65 3.56 -8.42 -9.80
C ALA A 65 2.04 -8.42 -10.05
N ILE A 66 1.23 -8.07 -9.05
CA ILE A 66 -0.23 -7.93 -9.20
C ILE A 66 -0.58 -6.78 -10.14
N GLU A 67 0.07 -5.63 -9.98
CA GLU A 67 -0.09 -4.44 -10.83
C GLU A 67 0.35 -4.70 -12.28
N GLU A 68 1.38 -5.54 -12.47
CA GLU A 68 1.83 -6.03 -13.79
C GLU A 68 0.88 -7.07 -14.41
N GLY A 69 -0.18 -7.46 -13.71
CA GLY A 69 -1.25 -8.31 -14.22
C GLY A 69 -1.12 -9.79 -13.86
N GLU A 70 -0.19 -10.18 -12.99
CA GLU A 70 -0.22 -11.55 -12.44
C GLU A 70 -1.44 -11.74 -11.52
N HIS A 71 -2.07 -12.91 -11.61
CA HIS A 71 -3.27 -13.20 -10.82
C HIS A 71 -2.96 -13.16 -9.31
N PRO A 72 -3.67 -12.35 -8.49
CA PRO A 72 -3.36 -12.15 -7.07
C PRO A 72 -3.21 -13.44 -6.25
N VAL A 73 -4.16 -14.36 -6.41
CA VAL A 73 -4.13 -15.70 -5.78
C VAL A 73 -2.81 -16.43 -6.06
N ARG A 74 -2.31 -16.39 -7.30
CA ARG A 74 -1.05 -17.07 -7.67
C ARG A 74 0.16 -16.40 -7.04
N VAL A 75 0.25 -15.08 -7.11
CA VAL A 75 1.40 -14.31 -6.61
C VAL A 75 1.52 -14.50 -5.10
N ILE A 76 0.42 -14.31 -4.37
CA ILE A 76 0.39 -14.45 -2.91
C ILE A 76 0.67 -15.89 -2.49
N ARG A 77 0.08 -16.87 -3.18
CA ARG A 77 0.36 -18.30 -2.92
C ARG A 77 1.85 -18.62 -3.06
N LYS A 78 2.47 -18.21 -4.18
CA LYS A 78 3.90 -18.41 -4.43
C LYS A 78 4.76 -17.70 -3.39
N HIS A 79 4.41 -16.47 -3.02
CA HIS A 79 5.10 -15.71 -1.98
C HIS A 79 5.10 -16.47 -0.64
N ARG A 80 4.00 -17.14 -0.31
CA ARG A 80 3.85 -17.96 0.90
C ARG A 80 4.43 -19.38 0.79
N GLY A 81 5.05 -19.72 -0.34
CA GLY A 81 5.62 -21.05 -0.57
C GLY A 81 4.59 -22.17 -0.68
N LEU A 82 3.33 -21.83 -0.97
CA LEU A 82 2.23 -22.81 -1.02
C LEU A 82 2.06 -23.38 -2.44
N THR A 83 1.72 -24.66 -2.53
CA THR A 83 1.25 -25.30 -3.76
C THR A 83 -0.24 -25.04 -3.98
N GLN A 84 -0.73 -25.27 -5.21
CA GLN A 84 -2.18 -25.20 -5.48
C GLN A 84 -2.95 -26.27 -4.69
N ALA A 85 -2.31 -27.41 -4.39
CA ALA A 85 -2.89 -28.46 -3.57
C ALA A 85 -3.03 -27.99 -2.11
N ASP A 86 -2.02 -27.31 -1.56
CA ASP A 86 -2.05 -26.78 -0.19
C ASP A 86 -3.18 -25.76 0.00
N VAL A 87 -3.37 -24.87 -0.98
CA VAL A 87 -4.48 -23.90 -0.95
C VAL A 87 -5.82 -24.62 -1.10
N GLY A 88 -5.89 -25.64 -1.96
CA GLY A 88 -7.09 -26.47 -2.11
C GLY A 88 -7.48 -27.14 -0.79
N GLU A 89 -6.53 -27.79 -0.12
CA GLU A 89 -6.73 -28.44 1.18
C GLU A 89 -7.20 -27.43 2.24
N LYS A 90 -6.50 -26.29 2.38
CA LYS A 90 -6.84 -25.24 3.36
C LYS A 90 -8.19 -24.57 3.11
N SER A 91 -8.61 -24.47 1.86
CA SER A 91 -9.88 -23.83 1.46
C SER A 91 -11.04 -24.81 1.32
N GLY A 92 -10.80 -26.12 1.39
CA GLY A 92 -11.80 -27.16 1.09
C GLY A 92 -12.18 -27.24 -0.40
N LEU A 93 -11.34 -26.72 -1.29
CA LEU A 93 -11.55 -26.70 -2.74
C LEU A 93 -10.60 -27.69 -3.45
N ARG A 94 -10.98 -28.14 -4.65
CA ARG A 94 -10.11 -29.02 -5.44
C ARG A 94 -8.94 -28.23 -6.01
N GLN A 95 -7.73 -28.82 -6.06
CA GLN A 95 -6.55 -28.20 -6.68
C GLN A 95 -6.83 -27.64 -8.09
N GLY A 96 -7.52 -28.41 -8.94
CA GLY A 96 -7.87 -27.97 -10.29
C GLY A 96 -8.77 -26.72 -10.32
N TYR A 97 -9.59 -26.51 -9.29
CA TYR A 97 -10.37 -25.29 -9.15
C TYR A 97 -9.47 -24.08 -8.85
N ILE A 98 -8.48 -24.24 -7.97
CA ILE A 98 -7.47 -23.20 -7.71
C ILE A 98 -6.70 -22.86 -8.99
N ALA A 99 -6.30 -23.88 -9.76
CA ALA A 99 -5.62 -23.68 -11.04
C ALA A 99 -6.48 -22.93 -12.07
N ASP A 100 -7.79 -23.24 -12.14
CA ASP A 100 -8.73 -22.54 -13.01
C ASP A 100 -8.92 -21.07 -12.59
N ILE A 101 -8.98 -20.78 -11.29
CA ILE A 101 -9.04 -19.41 -10.75
C ILE A 101 -7.76 -18.65 -11.17
N GLU A 102 -6.59 -19.17 -10.83
CA GLU A 102 -5.31 -18.52 -11.16
C GLU A 102 -5.08 -18.33 -12.66
N GLY A 103 -5.67 -19.20 -13.48
CA GLY A 103 -5.61 -19.12 -14.94
C GLY A 103 -6.66 -18.20 -15.56
N GLY A 104 -7.54 -17.57 -14.77
CA GLY A 104 -8.64 -16.73 -15.27
C GLY A 104 -9.75 -17.51 -15.98
N LYS A 105 -9.73 -18.85 -15.93
CA LYS A 105 -10.76 -19.70 -16.56
C LYS A 105 -12.07 -19.68 -15.77
N ARG A 106 -11.98 -19.40 -14.47
CA ARG A 106 -13.12 -19.24 -13.56
C ARG A 106 -12.91 -17.99 -12.72
N THR A 107 -13.98 -17.21 -12.55
CA THR A 107 -13.97 -16.08 -11.60
C THR A 107 -14.15 -16.54 -10.16
N GLY A 108 -14.88 -17.64 -9.95
CA GLY A 108 -15.20 -18.16 -8.62
C GLY A 108 -16.44 -17.51 -8.00
N SER A 109 -17.04 -18.20 -7.03
CA SER A 109 -18.13 -17.62 -6.24
C SER A 109 -17.58 -16.78 -5.09
N ALA A 110 -18.39 -15.86 -4.54
CA ALA A 110 -18.00 -15.11 -3.34
C ALA A 110 -17.59 -16.03 -2.17
N ALA A 111 -18.26 -17.17 -2.01
CA ALA A 111 -17.91 -18.16 -0.98
C ALA A 111 -16.55 -18.82 -1.26
N SER A 112 -16.30 -19.20 -2.51
CA SER A 112 -15.02 -19.80 -2.92
C SER A 112 -13.86 -18.82 -2.74
N LEU A 113 -14.04 -17.56 -3.15
CA LEU A 113 -13.01 -16.52 -3.03
C LEU A 113 -12.73 -16.21 -1.55
N LYS A 114 -13.75 -16.14 -0.70
CA LYS A 114 -13.56 -16.02 0.76
C LYS A 114 -12.75 -17.19 1.33
N ALA A 115 -13.02 -18.42 0.91
CA ALA A 115 -12.27 -19.59 1.35
C ALA A 115 -10.80 -19.55 0.87
N ILE A 116 -10.56 -19.09 -0.36
CA ILE A 116 -9.21 -18.92 -0.90
C ILE A 116 -8.46 -17.80 -0.15
N ALA A 117 -9.09 -16.65 0.09
CA ALA A 117 -8.50 -15.54 0.85
C ALA A 117 -8.11 -15.98 2.26
N ALA A 118 -9.00 -16.72 2.95
CA ALA A 118 -8.72 -17.28 4.27
C ALA A 118 -7.56 -18.29 4.24
N ALA A 119 -7.52 -19.20 3.26
CA ALA A 119 -6.41 -20.15 3.08
C ALA A 119 -5.07 -19.46 2.78
N LEU A 120 -5.14 -18.34 2.08
CA LEU A 120 -4.03 -17.43 1.80
C LEU A 120 -3.84 -16.40 2.91
N GLY A 121 -4.52 -16.46 4.05
CA GLY A 121 -4.42 -15.53 5.18
C GLY A 121 -4.32 -14.06 4.80
N VAL A 122 -5.17 -13.62 3.87
CA VAL A 122 -5.33 -12.22 3.44
C VAL A 122 -6.81 -11.85 3.46
N PRO A 123 -7.17 -10.57 3.61
CA PRO A 123 -8.54 -10.15 3.41
C PRO A 123 -8.97 -10.33 1.95
N LEU A 124 -10.29 -10.42 1.74
CA LEU A 124 -10.87 -10.80 0.45
C LEU A 124 -10.48 -9.79 -0.65
N ASP A 125 -10.54 -8.51 -0.32
CA ASP A 125 -10.24 -7.38 -1.20
C ASP A 125 -8.88 -7.49 -1.89
N VAL A 126 -7.85 -8.08 -1.26
CA VAL A 126 -6.55 -8.20 -1.94
C VAL A 126 -6.54 -9.19 -3.10
N ILE A 127 -7.51 -10.11 -3.14
CA ILE A 127 -7.63 -11.09 -4.22
C ILE A 127 -8.81 -10.83 -5.15
N VAL A 128 -9.65 -9.85 -4.85
CA VAL A 128 -10.73 -9.37 -5.73
C VAL A 128 -10.43 -7.93 -6.13
N GLY A 129 -9.86 -7.77 -7.33
CA GLY A 129 -9.73 -6.49 -8.04
C GLY A 129 -10.87 -6.28 -9.02
#